data_AF-A0A8T7CQY8-F1
#
_entry.id   AF-A0A8T7CQY8-F1
#
_cell.length_a   1.000
_cell.length_b   1.000
_cell.length_c   1.000
_cell.angle_alpha   90.00
_cell.angle_beta   90.00
_cell.angle_gamma   90.00
#
_symmetry.space_group_name_H-M   'P 1'
#
loop_
_entity.id
_entity.type
_entity.pdbx_description
1 polymer ?
#
loop_
_entity_poly.entity_id
_entity_poly.type
_entity_poly.pdbx_seq_one_letter_code
_entity_poly.pdbx_strand_id
1 'polypeptide(L)' 'IAERDARDAQRSVSPLKPAADAVVLDTTSLTINEARDKVLGLCRGRFEQLRQ' A
#
# COMPACT_ATOMS: atom_id res chain seq x y z
N ILE A 1 -18.37 5.19 0.53
CA ILE A 1 -16.99 4.66 0.49
C ILE A 1 -16.87 3.44 1.40
N ALA A 2 -17.14 3.56 2.71
CA ALA A 2 -17.05 2.44 3.68
C ALA A 2 -17.84 1.16 3.31
N GLU A 3 -19.06 1.27 2.79
CA GLU A 3 -19.87 0.10 2.40
C GLU A 3 -19.27 -0.69 1.21
N ARG A 4 -18.60 0.02 0.29
CA ARG A 4 -17.89 -0.61 -0.81
C ARG A 4 -16.66 -1.34 -0.27
N ASP A 5 -15.87 -0.67 0.56
CA ASP A 5 -14.63 -1.24 1.09
C ASP A 5 -14.91 -2.47 1.97
N ALA A 6 -16.00 -2.45 2.74
CA ALA A 6 -16.48 -3.60 3.51
C ALA A 6 -16.88 -4.78 2.61
N ARG A 7 -17.64 -4.53 1.54
CA ARG A 7 -17.97 -5.57 0.54
C ARG A 7 -16.71 -6.12 -0.11
N ASP A 8 -15.75 -5.26 -0.44
CA ASP A 8 -14.52 -5.65 -1.15
C ASP A 8 -13.60 -6.50 -0.28
N ALA A 9 -13.56 -6.23 1.03
CA ALA A 9 -12.84 -7.05 2.01
C ALA A 9 -13.47 -8.44 2.21
N GLN A 10 -14.78 -8.59 2.01
CA GLN A 10 -15.53 -9.84 2.23
C GLN A 10 -15.62 -10.74 0.99
N ARG A 11 -15.09 -10.32 -0.17
CA ARG A 11 -15.16 -11.12 -1.40
C ARG A 11 -14.41 -12.44 -1.25
N SER A 12 -14.99 -13.53 -1.74
CA SER A 12 -14.38 -14.87 -1.69
C SER A 12 -13.16 -15.03 -2.59
N VAL A 13 -13.08 -14.23 -3.66
CA VAL A 13 -11.95 -14.21 -4.61
C VAL A 13 -11.32 -12.82 -4.59
N SER A 14 -9.99 -12.78 -4.48
CA SER A 14 -9.18 -11.55 -4.42
C SER A 14 -9.74 -10.48 -3.46
N PRO A 15 -9.87 -10.79 -2.15
CA PRO A 15 -10.38 -9.84 -1.16
C PRO A 15 -9.45 -8.63 -1.00
N LEU A 16 -10.02 -7.49 -0.61
CA LEU A 16 -9.26 -6.30 -0.25
C LEU A 16 -8.51 -6.53 1.08
N LYS A 17 -7.26 -7.02 0.98
CA LYS A 17 -6.38 -7.32 2.11
C LYS A 17 -4.92 -7.01 1.75
N PRO A 18 -4.13 -6.39 2.65
CA PRO A 18 -2.69 -6.27 2.47
C PRO A 18 -1.99 -7.63 2.42
N ALA A 19 -0.96 -7.76 1.56
CA ALA A 19 -0.07 -8.92 1.56
C ALA A 19 0.72 -9.01 2.87
N ALA A 20 1.30 -10.17 3.15
CA ALA A 20 2.05 -10.39 4.41
C ALA A 20 3.28 -9.48 4.55
N ASP A 21 3.90 -9.12 3.43
CA ASP A 21 5.06 -8.25 3.32
C ASP A 21 4.71 -6.82 2.85
N ALA A 22 3.41 -6.52 2.74
CA ALA A 22 2.96 -5.20 2.30
C ALA A 22 3.28 -4.12 3.34
N VAL A 23 3.73 -2.97 2.84
CA VAL A 23 3.86 -1.75 3.65
C VAL A 23 2.56 -0.96 3.53
N VAL A 24 1.88 -0.73 4.65
CA VAL A 24 0.68 0.12 4.68
C VAL A 24 1.13 1.57 4.81
N LEU A 25 0.81 2.38 3.79
CA LEU A 25 1.09 3.81 3.76
C LEU A 25 -0.22 4.58 3.89
N ASP A 26 -0.44 5.21 5.04
CA ASP A 26 -1.54 6.16 5.21
C ASP A 26 -1.18 7.50 4.54
N THR A 27 -2.02 7.93 3.61
CA THR A 27 -1.87 9.17 2.85
C THR A 27 -2.90 10.22 3.22
N THR A 28 -3.70 10.00 4.28
CA THR A 28 -4.82 10.88 4.67
C THR A 28 -4.40 12.34 4.85
N SER A 29 -3.20 12.57 5.38
CA SER A 29 -2.66 13.92 5.63
C SER A 29 -1.51 14.30 4.70
N LEU A 30 -1.29 13.56 3.61
CA LEU A 30 -0.19 13.80 2.68
C LEU A 30 -0.69 14.46 1.40
N THR A 31 0.10 15.38 0.88
CA THR A 31 -0.02 15.80 -0.51
C THR A 31 0.38 14.67 -1.46
N ILE A 32 -0.04 14.78 -2.71
CA ILE A 32 0.30 13.79 -3.75
C ILE A 32 1.82 13.63 -3.90
N ASN A 33 2.58 14.74 -3.82
CA ASN A 33 4.03 14.72 -3.93
C ASN A 33 4.68 13.98 -2.75
N GLU A 34 4.23 14.25 -1.52
CA GLU A 34 4.75 13.56 -0.33
C GLU A 34 4.45 12.07 -0.35
N ALA A 35 3.23 11.68 -0.76
CA ALA A 35 2.87 10.27 -0.91
C ALA A 35 3.75 9.57 -1.97
N ARG A 36 3.94 10.22 -3.13
CA ARG A 36 4.81 9.73 -4.20
C ARG A 36 6.24 9.53 -3.72
N ASP A 37 6.81 10.53 -3.06
CA ASP A 37 8.21 10.47 -2.62
C ASP A 37 8.43 9.39 -1.56
N LYS A 38 7.45 9.19 -0.65
CA LYS A 38 7.45 8.06 0.29
C LYS A 38 7.43 6.71 -0.43
N VAL A 39 6.56 6.53 -1.42
CA VAL A 39 6.51 5.28 -2.21
C VAL A 39 7.83 5.02 -2.92
N LEU A 40 8.41 6.04 -3.56
CA LEU A 40 9.71 5.90 -4.24
C LEU A 40 10.85 5.55 -3.29
N GLY A 41 10.85 6.08 -2.07
CA GLY A 41 11.82 5.72 -1.03
C GLY A 41 11.71 4.25 -0.63
N LEU A 42 10.50 3.76 -0.37
CA LEU A 42 10.24 2.36 -0.03
C LEU A 42 10.69 1.41 -1.15
N CYS A 43 10.39 1.75 -2.41
CA CYS A 43 10.83 0.96 -3.57
C CYS A 43 12.35 0.88 -3.66
N ARG A 44 13.07 2.01 -3.56
CA ARG A 44 14.54 2.03 -3.63
C ARG A 44 15.18 1.16 -2.55
N GLY A 45 14.76 1.32 -1.29
CA GLY A 45 15.30 0.53 -0.18
C GLY A 45 15.07 -0.96 -0.38
N ARG A 46 13.89 -1.35 -0.88
CA ARG A 46 13.61 -2.76 -1.21
C ARG A 46 14.50 -3.28 -2.35
N PHE A 47 14.67 -2.51 -3.42
CA PHE A 47 15.52 -2.92 -4.54
C PHE A 47 16.99 -3.02 -4.15
N GLU A 48 17.48 -2.15 -3.26
CA GLU A 48 18.85 -2.24 -2.74
C GLU A 48 19.07 -3.50 -1.92
N GLN A 49 18.13 -3.86 -1.06
CA GLN A 49 18.18 -5.12 -0.29
C GLN A 49 18.22 -6.37 -1.17
N LEU A 50 17.49 -6.36 -2.29
CA LEU A 50 17.46 -7.49 -3.23
C LEU A 50 18.72 -7.61 -4.09
N ARG A 51 19.53 -6.55 -4.18
CA ARG A 51 20.78 -6.52 -4.96
C ARG A 51 22.01 -6.94 -4.15
N GLN A 52 21.85 -7.14 -2.84
CA GLN A 52 22.87 -7.66 -1.93
C GLN A 52 22.72 -9.18 -1.81
#